data_AF-A0A1Q5QXH5-F1
#
_entry.id   AF-A0A1Q5QXH5-F1
#
_cell.length_a   1.000
_cell.length_b   1.000
_cell.length_c   1.000
_cell.angle_alpha   90.00
_cell.angle_beta   90.00
_cell.angle_gamma   90.00
#
_symmetry.space_group_name_H-M   'P 1'
#
loop_
_entity.id
_entity.type
_entity.pdbx_description
1 polymer ?
#
loop_
_entity_poly.entity_id
_entity_poly.type
_entity_poly.pdbx_seq_one_letter_code
_entity_poly.pdbx_strand_id
1 'polypeptide(L)' 'MTSIDDRLSEIRSVRNDIWRCRKLLRTELPDADRNVIEKHLLEQRSAFERLLAMTFPLTFRF' A
#
# COMPACT_ATOMS: atom_id res chain seq x y z
N MET A 1 -14.72 16.72 -9.20
CA MET A 1 -14.19 16.71 -7.82
C MET A 1 -14.36 15.30 -7.29
N THR A 2 -13.28 14.55 -7.08
CA THR A 2 -13.37 13.25 -6.39
C THR A 2 -13.76 13.50 -4.95
N SER A 3 -14.79 12.81 -4.48
CA SER A 3 -15.32 12.96 -3.13
C SER A 3 -14.24 12.55 -2.13
N ILE A 4 -14.27 13.13 -0.92
CA ILE A 4 -13.40 12.71 0.18
C ILE A 4 -13.57 11.21 0.45
N ASP A 5 -14.78 10.67 0.24
CA ASP A 5 -15.08 9.25 0.39
C ASP A 5 -14.42 8.36 -0.68
N ASP A 6 -14.28 8.87 -1.92
CA ASP A 6 -13.56 8.15 -3.00
C ASP A 6 -12.09 8.00 -2.63
N ARG A 7 -11.47 9.08 -2.14
CA ARG A 7 -10.06 9.06 -1.70
C ARG A 7 -9.86 8.14 -0.50
N LEU A 8 -10.80 8.14 0.45
CA LEU A 8 -10.78 7.22 1.58
C LEU A 8 -10.95 5.76 1.15
N SER A 9 -11.80 5.49 0.16
CA SER A 9 -11.99 4.15 -0.41
C SER A 9 -10.73 3.65 -1.14
N GLU A 10 -10.06 4.51 -1.91
CA GLU A 10 -8.76 4.19 -2.50
C GLU A 10 -7.71 3.87 -1.43
N ILE A 11 -7.64 4.69 -0.38
CA ILE A 11 -6.72 4.47 0.75
C ILE A 11 -7.01 3.12 1.44
N ARG A 12 -8.29 2.78 1.63
CA ARG A 12 -8.70 1.49 2.20
C ARG A 12 -8.29 0.32 1.30
N SER A 13 -8.47 0.44 -0.02
CA SER A 13 -8.11 -0.61 -0.98
C SER A 13 -6.61 -0.88 -0.94
N VAL A 14 -5.78 0.17 -1.10
CA VAL A 14 -4.32 0.02 -1.14
C VAL A 14 -3.78 -0.56 0.17
N ARG A 15 -4.34 -0.15 1.31
CA ARG A 15 -3.97 -0.74 2.61
C ARG A 15 -4.33 -2.22 2.71
N ASN A 16 -5.49 -2.62 2.19
CA ASN A 16 -5.91 -4.03 2.20
C ASN A 16 -5.00 -4.87 1.28
N ASP A 17 -4.62 -4.33 0.13
CA ASP A 17 -3.69 -4.96 -0.80
C ASP A 17 -2.31 -5.15 -0.17
N ILE A 18 -1.77 -4.11 0.51
CA ILE A 18 -0.52 -4.20 1.28
C ILE A 18 -0.61 -5.27 2.37
N TRP A 19 -1.74 -5.35 3.09
CA TRP A 19 -1.93 -6.36 4.13
C TRP A 19 -1.97 -7.77 3.53
N ARG A 20 -2.63 -7.95 2.38
CA ARG A 20 -2.68 -9.23 1.66
C ARG A 20 -1.31 -9.64 1.17
N CYS A 21 -0.53 -8.74 0.57
CA CYS A 21 0.84 -9.01 0.14
C CYS A 21 1.74 -9.37 1.34
N ARG A 22 1.64 -8.67 2.49
CA ARG A 22 2.34 -9.06 3.72
C ARG A 22 1.94 -10.43 4.24
N LYS A 23 0.66 -10.79 4.14
CA LYS A 23 0.17 -12.11 4.54
C LYS A 23 0.71 -13.21 3.62
N LEU A 24 0.77 -12.95 2.31
CA LEU A 24 1.39 -13.86 1.33
C LEU A 24 2.89 -14.00 1.58
N LEU A 25 3.60 -12.92 1.92
CA LEU A 25 5.02 -12.98 2.30
C LEU A 25 5.29 -13.76 3.60
N ARG A 26 4.26 -14.03 4.42
CA ARG A 26 4.35 -14.89 5.62
C ARG A 26 4.10 -16.37 5.31
N THR A 27 3.55 -16.70 4.14
CA THR A 27 3.45 -18.09 3.68
C THR A 27 4.74 -18.51 2.99
N GLU A 28 5.06 -19.81 2.99
CA GLU A 28 6.23 -20.37 2.31
C GLU A 28 6.12 -20.18 0.79
N LEU A 29 6.59 -19.03 0.32
CA LEU A 29 6.77 -18.72 -1.09
C LEU A 29 8.24 -18.91 -1.47
N PRO A 30 8.54 -19.37 -2.69
CA PRO A 30 9.89 -19.37 -3.22
C PRO A 30 10.50 -17.97 -3.16
N ASP A 31 11.77 -17.86 -2.75
CA ASP A 31 12.45 -16.57 -2.54
C ASP A 31 12.46 -15.66 -3.79
N ALA A 32 12.40 -16.26 -4.99
CA ALA A 32 12.30 -15.53 -6.25
C ALA A 32 10.98 -14.75 -6.36
N ASP A 33 9.84 -15.38 -6.03
CA ASP A 33 8.52 -14.74 -6.05
C ASP A 33 8.38 -13.74 -4.90
N ARG A 34 9.04 -14.02 -3.77
CA ARG A 34 9.08 -13.14 -2.60
C ARG A 34 9.67 -11.77 -2.94
N ASN A 35 10.80 -11.75 -3.65
CA ASN A 35 11.45 -10.50 -4.07
C ASN A 35 10.61 -9.68 -5.05
N VAL A 36 9.89 -10.36 -5.96
CA VAL A 36 8.97 -9.70 -6.90
C VAL A 36 7.82 -9.04 -6.14
N ILE A 37 7.22 -9.76 -5.19
CA ILE A 37 6.12 -9.25 -4.35
C ILE A 37 6.61 -8.11 -3.47
N GLU A 38 7.81 -8.21 -2.88
CA GLU A 38 8.36 -7.18 -2.00
C GLU A 38 8.69 -5.89 -2.75
N LYS A 39 9.28 -5.99 -3.94
CA LYS A 39 9.53 -4.84 -4.82
C LYS A 39 8.23 -4.17 -5.25
N HIS A 40 7.23 -4.95 -5.63
CA HIS A 40 5.90 -4.43 -5.97
C HIS A 40 5.23 -3.76 -4.75
N LEU A 41 5.38 -4.32 -3.55
CA LEU A 41 4.85 -3.77 -2.32
C LEU A 41 5.49 -2.42 -1.96
N LEU A 42 6.81 -2.28 -2.20
CA LEU A 42 7.52 -1.00 -2.04
C LEU A 42 7.01 0.07 -3.01
N GLU A 43 6.78 -0.28 -4.28
CA GLU A 43 6.21 0.63 -5.28
C GLU A 43 4.79 1.08 -4.90
N GLN A 44 3.93 0.13 -4.52
CA GLN A 44 2.57 0.41 -4.05
C GLN A 44 2.56 1.30 -2.80
N ARG A 45 3.47 1.05 -1.87
CA ARG A 45 3.60 1.86 -0.65
C ARG A 45 4.10 3.28 -0.95
N SER A 46 5.03 3.46 -1.89
CA SER A 46 5.48 4.79 -2.32
C SER A 46 4.36 5.57 -3.00
N ALA A 47 3.57 4.92 -3.85
CA ALA A 47 2.38 5.52 -4.44
C ALA A 47 1.35 5.90 -3.37
N PHE A 48 1.14 5.02 -2.39
CA PHE A 48 0.27 5.27 -1.23
C PHE A 48 0.73 6.44 -0.38
N GLU A 49 2.02 6.54 -0.07
CA GLU A 49 2.60 7.66 0.69
C GLU A 49 2.40 9.00 -0.04
N ARG A 50 2.50 9.02 -1.38
CA ARG A 50 2.16 10.21 -2.18
C ARG A 50 0.67 10.54 -2.13
N LEU A 51 -0.19 9.53 -2.28
CA LEU A 51 -1.65 9.69 -2.23
C LEU A 51 -2.12 10.19 -0.85
N LEU A 52 -1.51 9.67 0.21
CA LEU A 52 -1.68 10.15 1.57
C LEU A 52 -1.17 11.58 1.70
N ALA A 53 0.04 11.92 1.26
CA ALA A 53 0.55 13.29 1.34
C ALA A 53 -0.32 14.30 0.59
N MET A 54 -0.95 13.90 -0.54
CA MET A 54 -1.88 14.73 -1.30
C MET A 54 -3.28 14.84 -0.66
N THR A 55 -3.69 13.87 0.14
CA THR A 55 -5.06 13.80 0.72
C THR A 55 -5.10 14.24 2.18
N PHE A 56 -4.05 13.91 2.93
CA PHE A 56 -3.84 14.26 4.32
C PHE A 56 -2.45 14.92 4.42
N PRO A 57 -2.36 16.25 4.58
CA PRO A 57 -1.09 16.94 4.84
C PRO A 57 -0.53 16.61 6.25
N LEU A 58 -0.98 15.52 6.87
CA LEU A 58 -0.55 15.02 8.17
C LEU A 58 0.38 13.83 7.93
N THR A 59 1.66 14.14 7.77
CA THR A 59 2.74 13.17 7.89
C THR A 59 2.67 12.55 9.28
N PHE A 60 2.15 11.32 9.39
CA PHE A 60 2.39 10.50 10.58
C PHE A 60 3.86 10.12 10.58
N ARG A 61 4.64 10.89 11.35
CA ARG A 61 6.01 10.58 11.70
C ARG A 61 5.92 9.49 12.79
N PHE A 62 6.17 8.24 12.39
CA PHE A 62 6.35 7.11 13.31
C PHE A 62 7.73 7.17 13.96
#